data_AF-A0A8S9BIA7-F1
#
_entry.id   AF-A0A8S9BIA7-F1
#
_cell.length_a   1.000
_cell.length_b   1.000
_cell.length_c   1.000
_cell.angle_alpha   90.00
_cell.angle_beta   90.00
_cell.angle_gamma   90.00
#
_symmetry.space_group_name_H-M   'P 1'
#
loop_
_entity.id
_entity.type
_entity.pdbx_description
1 polymer ?
#
loop_
_entity_poly.entity_id
_entity_poly.type
_entity_poly.pdbx_seq_one_letter_code
_entity_poly.pdbx_strand_id
1 'polypeptide(L)'
;MVGDLSKIYGNQLVGCIDHHDEENKVPKDCGEEPRIVKKCGSCTSLVVQYCKEAWDSLASESTQKEGTKWNAELARLALAPVLIDTSNLKNESKTTPTDVETVRYLEHWITTEEDNHFNAEDYFKEISAAEKDVDSMSLVDLLRKDYKQWNDGDVALGICSVVKNMKFLVDKAGDDEKLREALRDFAKERNLSVCSVMTRTLTNDVFTRELLVWGMDQKGVESVKKFAGDAQPSLDLKTWRDGSLDLEDSDQLCLCWSQGKSQDGRKQIAPLLRSAISR
;
A
#
# COMPACT_ATOMS: atom_id res chain seq x y z
N MET A 1 -5.07 12.35 -11.80
CA MET A 1 -5.83 13.47 -11.19
C MET A 1 -5.22 13.77 -9.81
N VAL A 2 -5.43 14.95 -9.24
CA VAL A 2 -4.97 15.25 -7.86
C VAL A 2 -6.16 15.18 -6.91
N GLY A 3 -5.97 14.67 -5.69
CA GLY A 3 -7.04 14.52 -4.69
C GLY A 3 -7.57 15.88 -4.19
N ASP A 4 -8.68 15.88 -3.45
CA ASP A 4 -9.34 17.12 -3.01
C ASP A 4 -8.45 18.05 -2.19
N LEU A 5 -7.52 17.49 -1.40
CA LEU A 5 -6.53 18.28 -0.67
C LEU A 5 -5.64 19.10 -1.60
N SER A 6 -5.30 18.60 -2.80
CA SER A 6 -4.51 19.35 -3.76
C SER A 6 -5.29 20.49 -4.41
N LYS A 7 -6.62 20.39 -4.53
CA LYS A 7 -7.45 21.52 -5.00
C LYS A 7 -7.39 22.69 -4.01
N ILE A 8 -7.24 22.41 -2.73
CA ILE A 8 -7.23 23.42 -1.65
C ILE A 8 -5.80 23.90 -1.37
N TYR A 9 -4.86 22.97 -1.21
CA TYR A 9 -3.50 23.21 -0.71
C TYR A 9 -2.41 23.01 -1.77
N GLY A 10 -2.74 22.64 -3.01
CA GLY A 10 -1.73 22.33 -4.04
C GLY A 10 -0.79 23.49 -4.34
N ASN A 11 -1.28 24.73 -4.26
CA ASN A 11 -0.46 25.94 -4.43
C ASN A 11 0.44 26.25 -3.23
N GLN A 12 0.28 25.54 -2.12
CA GLN A 12 1.09 25.66 -0.89
C GLN A 12 2.07 24.50 -0.74
N LEU A 13 2.16 23.61 -1.73
CA LEU A 13 3.12 22.51 -1.71
C LEU A 13 4.54 23.06 -1.94
N VAL A 14 5.35 23.03 -0.89
CA VAL A 14 6.72 23.58 -0.92
C VAL A 14 7.79 22.55 -1.22
N GLY A 15 7.61 21.27 -0.83
CA GLY A 15 8.58 20.20 -1.04
C GLY A 15 7.93 18.82 -1.12
N CYS A 16 8.70 17.82 -1.56
CA CYS A 16 8.26 16.43 -1.64
C CYS A 16 9.45 15.46 -1.54
N ILE A 17 9.30 14.43 -0.70
CA ILE A 17 10.12 13.23 -0.71
C ILE A 17 9.16 12.05 -0.93
N ASP A 18 9.31 11.32 -2.04
CA ASP A 18 8.43 10.21 -2.41
C ASP A 18 9.15 9.12 -3.23
N HIS A 19 8.63 7.91 -3.15
CA HIS A 19 9.13 6.72 -3.86
C HIS A 19 8.16 6.11 -4.89
N HIS A 20 7.03 6.77 -5.16
CA HIS A 20 6.12 6.39 -6.23
C HIS A 20 6.68 6.78 -7.62
N ASP A 21 5.95 6.42 -8.67
CA ASP A 21 6.25 6.92 -10.01
C ASP A 21 6.05 8.43 -10.08
N GLU A 22 6.90 9.12 -10.85
CA GLU A 22 6.79 10.56 -11.08
C GLU A 22 5.56 10.85 -11.96
N GLU A 23 4.50 11.36 -11.33
CA GLU A 23 3.27 11.77 -12.01
C GLU A 23 3.27 13.24 -12.48
N ASN A 24 4.38 13.95 -12.28
CA ASN A 24 4.56 15.38 -12.56
C ASN A 24 3.46 16.24 -11.89
N LYS A 25 3.09 15.89 -10.66
CA LYS A 25 2.06 16.60 -9.85
C LYS A 25 2.66 17.54 -8.81
N VAL A 26 3.90 17.27 -8.39
CA VAL A 26 4.66 18.14 -7.51
C VAL A 26 5.38 19.20 -8.37
N PRO A 27 5.36 20.48 -7.98
CA PRO A 27 6.17 21.52 -8.62
C PRO A 27 7.61 21.07 -8.87
N LYS A 28 8.18 21.45 -10.02
CA LYS A 28 9.59 21.13 -10.33
C LYS A 28 10.56 21.98 -9.52
N ASP A 29 10.15 23.19 -9.22
CA ASP A 29 10.87 24.14 -8.39
C ASP A 29 10.21 24.16 -7.00
N CYS A 30 10.98 23.75 -5.99
CA CYS A 30 10.59 23.69 -4.59
C CYS A 30 11.37 24.73 -3.75
N GLY A 31 12.09 25.66 -4.40
CA GLY A 31 12.98 26.59 -3.71
C GLY A 31 14.02 25.86 -2.87
N GLU A 32 14.08 26.19 -1.58
CA GLU A 32 15.01 25.60 -0.60
C GLU A 32 14.55 24.24 -0.05
N GLU A 33 13.29 23.85 -0.30
CA GLU A 33 12.71 22.61 0.22
C GLU A 33 13.04 21.42 -0.69
N PRO A 34 13.13 20.19 -0.14
CA PRO A 34 13.57 19.03 -0.91
C PRO A 34 12.56 18.66 -2.00
N ARG A 35 13.07 18.28 -3.17
CA ARG A 35 12.31 17.60 -4.23
C ARG A 35 12.97 16.28 -4.61
N ILE A 36 12.67 15.22 -3.87
CA ILE A 36 13.24 13.88 -4.04
C ILE A 36 12.12 12.92 -4.43
N VAL A 37 11.93 12.70 -5.73
CA VAL A 37 10.97 11.71 -6.25
C VAL A 37 11.77 10.67 -7.03
N LYS A 38 12.09 9.54 -6.39
CA LYS A 38 12.90 8.47 -6.99
C LYS A 38 12.53 7.10 -6.43
N LYS A 39 12.76 6.04 -7.20
CA LYS A 39 12.51 4.67 -6.75
C LYS A 39 13.37 4.34 -5.52
N CYS A 40 12.71 3.79 -4.49
CA CYS A 40 13.29 3.27 -3.27
C CYS A 40 12.34 2.21 -2.69
N GLY A 41 12.85 1.25 -1.93
CA GLY A 41 12.02 0.24 -1.26
C GLY A 41 11.00 0.90 -0.33
N SER A 42 11.47 1.81 0.51
CA SER A 42 10.63 2.64 1.39
C SER A 42 10.88 4.14 1.18
N CYS A 43 9.82 4.94 1.29
CA CYS A 43 9.96 6.40 1.33
C CYS A 43 10.72 6.86 2.59
N THR A 44 10.63 6.12 3.70
CA THR A 44 11.34 6.45 4.93
C THR A 44 12.85 6.42 4.74
N SER A 45 13.37 5.54 3.89
CA SER A 45 14.80 5.52 3.54
C SER A 45 15.24 6.81 2.84
N LEU A 46 14.39 7.40 2.00
CA LEU A 46 14.68 8.69 1.37
C LEU A 46 14.65 9.84 2.39
N VAL A 47 13.68 9.83 3.30
CA VAL A 47 13.58 10.83 4.38
C VAL A 47 14.79 10.76 5.31
N VAL A 48 15.17 9.55 5.74
CA VAL A 48 16.35 9.35 6.60
C VAL A 48 17.62 9.77 5.87
N GLN A 49 17.79 9.40 4.60
CA GLN A 49 18.93 9.83 3.79
C GLN A 49 19.04 11.35 3.71
N TYR A 50 17.91 12.05 3.50
CA TYR A 50 17.89 13.52 3.44
C TYR A 50 18.20 14.18 4.79
N CYS A 51 17.60 13.68 5.87
CA CYS A 51 17.74 14.28 7.20
C CYS A 51 19.04 13.87 7.94
N LYS A 52 19.84 12.96 7.38
CA LYS A 52 20.98 12.34 8.06
C LYS A 52 21.97 13.36 8.65
N GLU A 53 22.42 14.33 7.86
CA GLU A 53 23.42 15.31 8.31
C GLU A 53 22.89 16.17 9.47
N ALA A 54 21.64 16.63 9.36
CA ALA A 54 20.99 17.41 10.42
C ALA A 54 20.78 16.57 11.69
N TRP A 55 20.39 15.30 11.54
CA TRP A 55 20.26 14.36 12.65
C TRP A 55 21.61 14.13 13.34
N ASP A 56 22.67 13.82 12.60
CA ASP A 56 24.03 13.63 13.14
C ASP A 56 24.51 14.87 13.90
N SER A 57 24.28 16.08 13.37
CA SER A 57 24.62 17.35 14.04
C SER A 57 23.91 17.48 15.38
N LEU A 58 22.58 17.32 15.40
CA LEU A 58 21.78 17.42 16.63
C LEU A 58 22.16 16.36 17.66
N ALA A 59 22.44 15.13 17.20
CA ALA A 59 22.88 14.04 18.07
C ALA A 59 24.24 14.32 18.72
N SER A 60 25.16 14.98 18.00
CA SER A 60 26.49 15.33 18.51
C SER A 60 26.47 16.44 19.58
N GLU A 61 25.49 17.35 19.51
CA GLU A 61 25.32 18.43 20.49
C GLU A 61 24.72 17.94 21.81
N SER A 62 24.01 16.82 21.79
CA SER A 62 23.37 16.24 22.97
C SER A 62 24.22 15.16 23.62
N THR A 63 25.07 15.51 24.59
CA THR A 63 25.85 14.55 25.39
C THR A 63 25.05 13.90 26.53
N GLN A 64 23.74 14.14 26.61
CA GLN A 64 22.89 13.63 27.67
C GLN A 64 22.38 12.23 27.34
N LYS A 65 22.24 11.38 28.36
CA LYS A 65 21.66 10.03 28.23
C LYS A 65 20.27 10.03 27.56
N GLU A 66 19.50 11.11 27.76
CA GLU A 66 18.19 11.30 27.11
C GLU A 66 18.29 11.43 25.59
N GLY A 67 19.32 12.11 25.06
CA GLY A 67 19.51 12.25 23.62
C GLY A 67 19.82 10.92 22.93
N THR A 68 20.66 10.08 23.55
CA THR A 68 20.91 8.71 23.05
C THR A 68 19.63 7.91 22.98
N LYS A 69 18.78 8.00 24.02
CA LYS A 69 17.49 7.32 24.06
C LYS A 69 16.53 7.80 22.96
N TRP A 70 16.38 9.11 22.77
CA TRP A 70 15.52 9.66 21.71
C TRP A 70 15.98 9.25 20.31
N ASN A 71 17.30 9.21 20.07
CA ASN A 71 17.85 8.73 18.81
C ASN A 71 17.47 7.26 18.56
N ALA A 72 17.60 6.39 19.56
CA ALA A 72 17.21 4.99 19.45
C ALA A 72 15.70 4.83 19.20
N GLU A 73 14.85 5.57 19.92
CA GLU A 73 13.39 5.54 19.75
C GLU A 73 12.97 6.01 18.35
N LEU A 74 13.53 7.12 17.86
CA LEU A 74 13.28 7.63 16.52
C LEU A 74 13.79 6.67 15.45
N ALA A 75 14.95 6.04 15.68
CA ALA A 75 15.51 5.06 14.78
C ALA A 75 14.65 3.79 14.67
N ARG A 76 14.11 3.30 15.79
CA ARG A 76 13.13 2.19 15.78
C ARG A 76 11.89 2.54 14.96
N LEU A 77 11.33 3.74 15.18
CA LEU A 77 10.16 4.22 14.44
C LEU A 77 10.45 4.30 12.92
N ALA A 78 11.61 4.83 12.53
CA ALA A 78 12.02 4.93 11.14
C ALA A 78 12.35 3.57 10.51
N LEU A 79 12.86 2.61 11.29
CA LEU A 79 13.26 1.29 10.80
C LEU A 79 12.05 0.45 10.40
N ALA A 80 10.97 0.49 11.18
CA ALA A 80 9.77 -0.32 10.97
C ALA A 80 9.21 -0.25 9.52
N PRO A 81 8.89 0.91 8.94
CA PRO A 81 8.38 0.99 7.57
C PRO A 81 9.39 0.51 6.53
N VAL A 82 10.70 0.74 6.75
CA VAL A 82 11.75 0.26 5.83
C VAL A 82 11.74 -1.27 5.78
N LEU A 83 11.67 -1.93 6.94
CA LEU A 83 11.62 -3.40 7.00
C LEU A 83 10.32 -3.96 6.44
N ILE A 84 9.16 -3.34 6.71
CA ILE A 84 7.86 -3.78 6.16
C ILE A 84 7.84 -3.67 4.63
N ASP A 85 8.23 -2.51 4.08
CA ASP A 85 8.15 -2.26 2.64
C ASP A 85 9.11 -3.14 1.82
N THR A 86 10.27 -3.47 2.41
CA THR A 86 11.34 -4.27 1.77
C THR A 86 11.30 -5.75 2.13
N SER A 87 10.35 -6.18 2.97
CA SER A 87 10.26 -7.56 3.49
C SER A 87 11.56 -7.97 4.20
N ASN A 88 12.00 -7.16 5.16
CA ASN A 88 13.28 -7.26 5.85
C ASN A 88 14.47 -7.29 4.88
N LEU A 89 14.49 -6.38 3.90
CA LEU A 89 15.46 -6.29 2.80
C LEU A 89 15.48 -7.49 1.83
N LYS A 90 14.65 -8.53 2.02
CA LYS A 90 14.62 -9.75 1.21
C LYS A 90 13.86 -9.59 -0.12
N ASN A 91 13.17 -8.48 -0.35
CA ASN A 91 12.47 -8.24 -1.61
C ASN A 91 13.39 -7.66 -2.69
N GLU A 92 14.05 -8.54 -3.45
CA GLU A 92 15.00 -8.15 -4.52
C GLU A 92 14.42 -7.20 -5.58
N SER A 93 13.10 -7.23 -5.81
CA SER A 93 12.44 -6.36 -6.79
C SER A 93 12.24 -4.92 -6.30
N LYS A 94 12.36 -4.66 -5.00
CA LYS A 94 12.06 -3.38 -4.36
C LYS A 94 13.24 -2.79 -3.59
N THR A 95 13.99 -3.64 -2.90
CA THR A 95 15.11 -3.21 -2.04
C THR A 95 16.19 -2.54 -2.88
N THR A 96 16.59 -1.34 -2.47
CA THR A 96 17.67 -0.56 -3.10
C THR A 96 18.86 -0.43 -2.15
N PRO A 97 20.05 -0.02 -2.64
CA PRO A 97 21.19 0.29 -1.77
C PRO A 97 20.86 1.33 -0.70
N THR A 98 20.01 2.31 -1.01
CA THR A 98 19.56 3.33 -0.05
C THR A 98 18.79 2.72 1.13
N ASP A 99 17.97 1.69 0.89
CA ASP A 99 17.27 0.99 1.97
C ASP A 99 18.27 0.26 2.87
N VAL A 100 19.26 -0.43 2.29
CA VAL A 100 20.31 -1.16 3.02
C VAL A 100 21.17 -0.23 3.88
N GLU A 101 21.59 0.90 3.31
CA GLU A 101 22.36 1.92 4.04
C GLU A 101 21.55 2.56 5.16
N THR A 102 20.26 2.81 4.92
CA THR A 102 19.33 3.33 5.93
C THR A 102 19.19 2.36 7.09
N VAL A 103 18.96 1.06 6.83
CA VAL A 103 18.83 0.06 7.90
C VAL A 103 20.08 0.04 8.76
N ARG A 104 21.28 -0.01 8.16
CA ARG A 104 22.54 0.03 8.91
C ARG A 104 22.68 1.29 9.77
N TYR A 105 22.31 2.45 9.23
CA TYR A 105 22.36 3.72 9.94
C TYR A 105 21.40 3.76 11.13
N LEU A 106 20.16 3.26 10.95
CA LEU A 106 19.17 3.23 12.03
C LEU A 106 19.53 2.20 13.09
N GLU A 107 20.00 1.01 12.69
CA GLU A 107 20.47 -0.03 13.62
C GLU A 107 21.57 0.49 14.54
N HIS A 108 22.51 1.29 14.01
CA HIS A 108 23.58 1.89 14.81
C HIS A 108 23.05 2.69 16.02
N TRP A 109 22.02 3.52 15.81
CA TRP A 109 21.42 4.30 16.90
C TRP A 109 20.75 3.41 17.95
N ILE A 110 20.07 2.35 17.50
CA ILE A 110 19.37 1.42 18.39
C ILE A 110 20.37 0.62 19.22
N THR A 111 21.40 0.05 18.58
CA THR A 111 22.40 -0.78 19.26
C THR A 111 23.27 0.00 20.23
N THR A 112 23.45 1.31 19.99
CA THR A 112 24.20 2.20 20.89
C THR A 112 23.50 2.39 22.23
N GLU A 113 22.16 2.36 22.28
CA GLU A 113 21.39 2.46 23.52
C GLU A 113 21.20 1.08 24.19
N GLU A 114 21.00 0.04 23.39
CA GLU A 114 20.59 -1.29 23.87
C GLU A 114 21.75 -2.26 24.11
N ASP A 115 22.98 -1.78 24.24
CA ASP A 115 24.19 -2.60 24.41
C ASP A 115 24.29 -3.77 23.41
N ASN A 116 23.90 -3.54 22.15
CA ASN A 116 23.86 -4.53 21.06
C ASN A 116 22.87 -5.71 21.21
N HIS A 117 21.83 -5.58 22.05
CA HIS A 117 20.80 -6.62 22.16
C HIS A 117 19.73 -6.59 21.05
N PHE A 118 19.73 -5.56 20.20
CA PHE A 118 18.73 -5.42 19.14
C PHE A 118 18.87 -6.50 18.06
N ASN A 119 17.75 -7.13 17.70
CA ASN A 119 17.65 -8.10 16.62
C ASN A 119 16.60 -7.65 15.59
N ALA A 120 17.05 -7.27 14.39
CA ALA A 120 16.18 -6.77 13.33
C ALA A 120 15.18 -7.82 12.81
N GLU A 121 15.54 -9.11 12.82
CA GLU A 121 14.65 -10.19 12.39
C GLU A 121 13.51 -10.39 13.39
N ASP A 122 13.79 -10.35 14.69
CA ASP A 122 12.75 -10.45 15.72
C ASP A 122 11.86 -9.22 15.74
N TYR A 123 12.45 -8.02 15.59
CA TYR A 123 11.68 -6.79 15.43
C TYR A 123 10.78 -6.83 14.19
N PHE A 124 11.29 -7.31 13.05
CA PHE A 124 10.51 -7.49 11.83
C PHE A 124 9.34 -8.46 12.02
N LYS A 125 9.56 -9.60 12.71
CA LYS A 125 8.49 -10.56 13.02
C LYS A 125 7.39 -9.90 13.85
N GLU A 126 7.76 -9.12 14.87
CA GLU A 126 6.82 -8.42 15.74
C GLU A 126 5.97 -7.42 14.96
N ILE A 127 6.60 -6.49 14.23
CA ILE A 127 5.86 -5.46 13.47
C ILE A 127 5.05 -6.08 12.32
N SER A 128 5.53 -7.16 11.70
CA SER A 128 4.78 -7.87 10.65
C SER A 128 3.59 -8.64 11.23
N ALA A 129 3.69 -9.18 12.44
CA ALA A 129 2.57 -9.78 13.15
C ALA A 129 1.52 -8.71 13.49
N ALA A 130 1.94 -7.57 14.04
CA ALA A 130 1.07 -6.44 14.34
C ALA A 130 0.36 -5.89 13.09
N GLU A 131 1.06 -5.78 11.94
CA GLU A 131 0.45 -5.36 10.68
C GLU A 131 -0.73 -6.25 10.24
N LYS A 132 -0.63 -7.55 10.53
CA LYS A 132 -1.59 -8.59 10.15
C LYS A 132 -2.67 -8.83 11.21
N ASP A 133 -2.50 -8.28 12.41
CA ASP A 133 -3.46 -8.40 13.51
C ASP A 133 -4.61 -7.41 13.30
N VAL A 134 -5.57 -7.82 12.48
CA VAL A 134 -6.74 -7.03 12.10
C VAL A 134 -8.05 -7.77 12.39
N ASP A 135 -7.98 -8.85 13.18
CA ASP A 135 -9.11 -9.76 13.39
C ASP A 135 -10.25 -9.10 14.17
N SER A 136 -9.93 -8.12 15.03
CA SER A 136 -10.91 -7.35 15.80
C SER A 136 -11.56 -6.22 14.99
N MET A 137 -10.98 -5.81 13.85
CA MET A 137 -11.50 -4.70 13.05
C MET A 137 -12.86 -5.05 12.43
N SER A 138 -13.73 -4.06 12.24
CA SER A 138 -14.96 -4.25 11.47
C SER A 138 -14.65 -4.47 9.99
N LEU A 139 -15.59 -5.01 9.21
CA LEU A 139 -15.40 -5.18 7.77
C LEU A 139 -15.15 -3.84 7.06
N VAL A 140 -15.88 -2.79 7.44
CA VAL A 140 -15.68 -1.44 6.88
C VAL A 140 -14.30 -0.87 7.25
N ASP A 141 -13.83 -1.12 8.47
CA ASP A 141 -12.49 -0.71 8.90
C ASP A 141 -11.39 -1.42 8.08
N LEU A 142 -11.56 -2.71 7.79
CA LEU A 142 -10.64 -3.45 6.92
C LEU A 142 -10.60 -2.86 5.51
N LEU A 143 -11.75 -2.51 4.94
CA LEU A 143 -11.84 -1.93 3.60
C LEU A 143 -11.18 -0.55 3.51
N ARG A 144 -11.34 0.30 4.55
CA ARG A 144 -10.79 1.67 4.55
C ARG A 144 -9.32 1.77 5.02
N LYS A 145 -8.79 0.76 5.71
CA LYS A 145 -7.45 0.80 6.35
C LYS A 145 -6.31 1.12 5.38
N ASP A 146 -6.25 0.45 4.23
CA ASP A 146 -5.28 0.74 3.15
C ASP A 146 -6.02 0.91 1.82
N TYR A 147 -6.76 2.01 1.75
CA TYR A 147 -7.58 2.39 0.61
C TYR A 147 -6.90 3.47 -0.24
N LYS A 148 -7.03 3.36 -1.57
CA LYS A 148 -6.70 4.45 -2.51
C LYS A 148 -7.84 4.63 -3.50
N GLN A 149 -8.10 5.89 -3.85
CA GLN A 149 -9.09 6.27 -4.85
C GLN A 149 -8.45 7.09 -5.96
N TRP A 150 -8.86 6.83 -7.18
CA TRP A 150 -8.55 7.62 -8.36
C TRP A 150 -9.86 8.02 -9.01
N ASN A 151 -9.93 9.27 -9.44
CA ASN A 151 -10.98 9.74 -10.31
C ASN A 151 -10.29 9.95 -11.66
N ASP A 152 -10.60 9.12 -12.65
CA ASP A 152 -10.04 9.24 -14.00
C ASP A 152 -11.20 9.48 -14.97
N GLY A 153 -11.39 10.75 -15.36
CA GLY A 153 -12.59 11.18 -16.08
C GLY A 153 -13.84 11.07 -15.20
N ASP A 154 -14.89 10.46 -15.74
CA ASP A 154 -16.16 10.22 -15.04
C ASP A 154 -16.20 8.89 -14.28
N VAL A 155 -15.10 8.14 -14.25
CA VAL A 155 -15.03 6.82 -13.60
C VAL A 155 -14.19 6.94 -12.35
N ALA A 156 -14.84 6.75 -11.20
CA ALA A 156 -14.18 6.68 -9.90
C ALA A 156 -13.77 5.24 -9.59
N LEU A 157 -12.48 5.01 -9.39
CA LEU A 157 -11.87 3.73 -9.03
C LEU A 157 -11.41 3.76 -7.58
N GLY A 158 -11.90 2.83 -6.76
CA GLY A 158 -11.38 2.56 -5.41
C GLY A 158 -10.72 1.19 -5.33
N ILE A 159 -9.56 1.12 -4.66
CA ILE A 159 -8.88 -0.14 -4.35
C ILE A 159 -8.62 -0.25 -2.85
N CYS A 160 -9.21 -1.26 -2.23
CA CYS A 160 -8.99 -1.67 -0.85
C CYS A 160 -7.91 -2.76 -0.80
N SER A 161 -6.76 -2.49 -0.18
CA SER A 161 -5.76 -3.54 0.08
C SER A 161 -6.02 -4.16 1.46
N VAL A 162 -6.13 -5.49 1.54
CA VAL A 162 -6.38 -6.18 2.81
C VAL A 162 -5.33 -7.24 3.10
N VAL A 163 -4.87 -7.31 4.36
CA VAL A 163 -3.82 -8.24 4.85
C VAL A 163 -4.36 -9.63 5.25
N LYS A 164 -5.55 -9.98 4.74
CA LYS A 164 -6.25 -11.24 4.95
C LYS A 164 -6.83 -11.70 3.61
N ASN A 165 -7.01 -13.00 3.44
CA ASN A 165 -7.58 -13.60 2.23
C ASN A 165 -9.09 -13.31 2.09
N MET A 166 -9.63 -13.58 0.91
CA MET A 166 -11.02 -13.32 0.56
C MET A 166 -11.97 -14.18 1.38
N LYS A 167 -11.57 -15.42 1.72
CA LYS A 167 -12.33 -16.28 2.64
C LYS A 167 -12.56 -15.59 3.98
N PHE A 168 -11.54 -14.99 4.56
CA PHE A 168 -11.66 -14.26 5.82
C PHE A 168 -12.67 -13.12 5.70
N LEU A 169 -12.67 -12.38 4.59
CA LEU A 169 -13.63 -11.30 4.36
C LEU A 169 -15.07 -11.82 4.24
N VAL A 170 -15.28 -12.94 3.54
CA VAL A 170 -16.58 -13.63 3.47
C VAL A 170 -17.02 -14.07 4.86
N ASP A 171 -16.17 -14.77 5.60
CA ASP A 171 -16.50 -15.26 6.95
C ASP A 171 -16.82 -14.09 7.90
N LYS A 172 -16.08 -12.98 7.78
CA LYS A 172 -16.27 -11.75 8.57
C LYS A 172 -17.58 -11.04 8.23
N ALA A 173 -18.01 -11.08 6.97
CA ALA A 173 -19.31 -10.57 6.55
C ALA A 173 -20.47 -11.51 6.95
N GLY A 174 -20.19 -12.80 7.04
CA GLY A 174 -21.11 -13.88 7.39
C GLY A 174 -21.40 -14.83 6.22
N ASP A 175 -21.43 -14.31 4.99
CA ASP A 175 -21.61 -15.06 3.75
C ASP A 175 -21.27 -14.18 2.52
N ASP A 176 -21.27 -14.79 1.34
CA ASP A 176 -20.92 -14.14 0.06
C ASP A 176 -21.84 -12.94 -0.24
N GLU A 177 -23.13 -13.02 0.10
CA GLU A 177 -24.09 -11.95 -0.19
C GLU A 177 -23.87 -10.74 0.73
N LYS A 178 -23.66 -10.97 2.03
CA LYS A 178 -23.35 -9.88 2.96
C LYS A 178 -22.04 -9.18 2.65
N LEU A 179 -21.04 -9.92 2.15
CA LEU A 179 -19.80 -9.30 1.68
C LEU A 179 -20.10 -8.39 0.48
N ARG A 180 -20.91 -8.86 -0.48
CA ARG A 180 -21.33 -8.07 -1.63
C ARG A 180 -22.12 -6.83 -1.23
N GLU A 181 -23.06 -6.95 -0.30
CA GLU A 181 -23.82 -5.82 0.25
C GLU A 181 -22.88 -4.78 0.87
N ALA A 182 -21.95 -5.20 1.72
CA ALA A 182 -20.98 -4.29 2.35
C ALA A 182 -20.08 -3.58 1.34
N LEU A 183 -19.61 -4.29 0.29
CA LEU A 183 -18.82 -3.68 -0.79
C LEU A 183 -19.65 -2.70 -1.63
N ARG A 184 -20.91 -3.04 -1.91
CA ARG A 184 -21.84 -2.17 -2.63
C ARG A 184 -22.11 -0.89 -1.84
N ASP A 185 -22.33 -0.98 -0.54
CA ASP A 185 -22.55 0.19 0.32
C ASP A 185 -21.29 1.06 0.43
N PHE A 186 -20.12 0.44 0.59
CA PHE A 186 -18.82 1.15 0.58
C PHE A 186 -18.59 1.88 -0.74
N ALA A 187 -18.90 1.24 -1.87
CA ALA A 187 -18.78 1.83 -3.20
C ALA A 187 -19.75 3.00 -3.41
N LYS A 188 -21.00 2.87 -2.95
CA LYS A 188 -22.01 3.94 -2.99
C LYS A 188 -21.59 5.14 -2.15
N GLU A 189 -21.11 4.93 -0.92
CA GLU A 189 -20.65 6.02 -0.03
C GLU A 189 -19.53 6.86 -0.70
N ARG A 190 -18.73 6.23 -1.57
CA ARG A 190 -17.59 6.85 -2.26
C ARG A 190 -17.86 7.22 -3.71
N ASN A 191 -19.08 7.03 -4.18
CA ASN A 191 -19.49 7.25 -5.58
C ASN A 191 -18.55 6.54 -6.57
N LEU A 192 -18.20 5.28 -6.29
CA LEU A 192 -17.30 4.50 -7.14
C LEU A 192 -18.05 3.87 -8.32
N SER A 193 -17.48 4.02 -9.51
CA SER A 193 -17.86 3.23 -10.69
C SER A 193 -17.15 1.88 -10.71
N VAL A 194 -15.94 1.80 -10.13
CA VAL A 194 -15.19 0.55 -9.97
C VAL A 194 -14.72 0.42 -8.52
N CYS A 195 -15.15 -0.64 -7.84
CA CYS A 195 -14.69 -1.02 -6.51
C CYS A 195 -13.86 -2.29 -6.60
N SER A 196 -12.64 -2.26 -6.08
CA SER A 196 -11.74 -3.43 -6.09
C SER A 196 -11.23 -3.74 -4.68
N VAL A 197 -11.13 -5.04 -4.38
CA VAL A 197 -10.50 -5.56 -3.17
C VAL A 197 -9.32 -6.41 -3.60
N MET A 198 -8.13 -6.09 -3.09
CA MET A 198 -6.93 -6.88 -3.31
C MET A 198 -6.44 -7.42 -1.98
N THR A 199 -6.38 -8.73 -1.87
CA THR A 199 -5.91 -9.41 -0.65
C THR A 199 -4.41 -9.72 -0.76
N ARG A 200 -3.78 -9.88 0.40
CA ARG A 200 -2.49 -10.56 0.52
C ARG A 200 -2.47 -11.37 1.80
N THR A 201 -1.92 -12.57 1.72
CA THR A 201 -1.70 -13.41 2.89
C THR A 201 -0.35 -14.12 2.77
N LEU A 202 0.31 -14.33 3.90
CA LEU A 202 1.46 -15.20 4.02
C LEU A 202 1.07 -16.32 5.00
N THR A 203 0.91 -17.54 4.49
CA THR A 203 0.56 -18.71 5.30
C THR A 203 1.53 -19.84 4.96
N ASN A 204 2.19 -20.43 5.96
CA ASN A 204 3.19 -21.47 5.76
C ASN A 204 4.24 -21.09 4.71
N ASP A 205 4.75 -19.85 4.77
CA ASP A 205 5.68 -19.24 3.82
C ASP A 205 5.19 -19.11 2.36
N VAL A 206 3.91 -19.42 2.10
CA VAL A 206 3.29 -19.22 0.79
C VAL A 206 2.60 -17.86 0.76
N PHE A 207 3.11 -16.97 -0.10
CA PHE A 207 2.52 -15.67 -0.35
C PHE A 207 1.45 -15.75 -1.44
N THR A 208 0.21 -15.43 -1.09
CA THR A 208 -0.94 -15.47 -1.99
C THR A 208 -1.64 -14.13 -2.09
N ARG A 209 -2.29 -13.91 -3.24
CA ARG A 209 -3.16 -12.76 -3.51
C ARG A 209 -4.43 -13.22 -4.19
N GLU A 210 -5.51 -12.54 -3.87
CA GLU A 210 -6.77 -12.61 -4.59
C GLU A 210 -7.18 -11.17 -4.98
N LEU A 211 -7.96 -11.08 -6.05
CA LEU A 211 -8.39 -9.82 -6.61
C LEU A 211 -9.88 -9.91 -6.92
N LEU A 212 -10.66 -9.02 -6.33
CA LEU A 212 -12.04 -8.77 -6.71
C LEU A 212 -12.10 -7.41 -7.41
N VAL A 213 -12.81 -7.34 -8.53
CA VAL A 213 -13.09 -6.09 -9.24
C VAL A 213 -14.58 -6.06 -9.57
N TRP A 214 -15.25 -4.98 -9.16
CA TRP A 214 -16.68 -4.80 -9.33
C TRP A 214 -16.99 -3.48 -10.02
N GLY A 215 -17.58 -3.56 -11.22
CA GLY A 215 -18.20 -2.44 -11.92
C GLY A 215 -19.59 -2.18 -11.35
N MET A 216 -19.80 -0.96 -10.84
CA MET A 216 -21.02 -0.55 -10.13
C MET A 216 -22.05 0.14 -11.02
N ASP A 217 -21.63 0.54 -12.22
CA ASP A 217 -22.44 1.19 -13.24
C ASP A 217 -21.97 0.74 -14.63
N GLN A 218 -22.64 1.19 -15.69
CA GLN A 218 -22.33 0.81 -17.08
C GLN A 218 -20.86 1.06 -17.46
N LYS A 219 -20.27 2.20 -17.07
CA LYS A 219 -18.86 2.52 -17.35
C LYS A 219 -17.92 1.63 -16.54
N GLY A 220 -18.30 1.33 -15.31
CA GLY A 220 -17.63 0.35 -14.45
C GLY A 220 -17.61 -1.04 -15.07
N VAL A 221 -18.75 -1.54 -15.55
CA VAL A 221 -18.89 -2.84 -16.22
C VAL A 221 -17.97 -2.92 -17.45
N GLU A 222 -17.98 -1.90 -18.30
CA GLU A 222 -17.08 -1.82 -19.46
C GLU A 222 -15.61 -1.88 -19.04
N SER A 223 -15.25 -1.16 -17.97
CA SER A 223 -13.88 -1.14 -17.42
C SER A 223 -13.47 -2.51 -16.88
N VAL A 224 -14.37 -3.23 -16.19
CA VAL A 224 -14.11 -4.59 -15.69
C VAL A 224 -13.95 -5.59 -16.84
N LYS A 225 -14.81 -5.52 -17.87
CA LYS A 225 -14.70 -6.38 -19.06
C LYS A 225 -13.36 -6.17 -19.78
N LYS A 226 -12.95 -4.91 -19.96
CA LYS A 226 -11.66 -4.58 -20.57
C LYS A 226 -10.48 -5.04 -19.70
N PHE A 227 -10.53 -4.79 -18.40
CA PHE A 227 -9.49 -5.27 -17.47
C PHE A 227 -9.34 -6.80 -17.51
N ALA A 228 -10.45 -7.53 -17.46
CA ALA A 228 -10.45 -8.98 -17.53
C ALA A 228 -9.82 -9.46 -18.85
N GLY A 229 -10.15 -8.84 -19.98
CA GLY A 229 -9.55 -9.18 -21.28
C GLY A 229 -8.05 -8.90 -21.37
N ASP A 230 -7.62 -7.72 -20.92
CA ASP A 230 -6.25 -7.24 -21.11
C ASP A 230 -5.27 -7.78 -20.05
N ALA A 231 -5.70 -7.86 -18.79
CA ALA A 231 -4.81 -8.11 -17.65
C ALA A 231 -4.79 -9.57 -17.20
N GLN A 232 -5.85 -10.36 -17.44
CA GLN A 232 -5.95 -11.76 -16.99
C GLN A 232 -4.75 -12.62 -17.42
N PRO A 233 -4.27 -12.59 -18.68
CA PRO A 233 -3.11 -13.38 -19.08
C PRO A 233 -1.83 -12.93 -18.39
N SER A 234 -1.68 -11.61 -18.21
CA SER A 234 -0.47 -11.02 -17.62
C SER A 234 -0.34 -11.29 -16.12
N LEU A 235 -1.45 -11.51 -15.40
CA LEU A 235 -1.52 -11.68 -13.95
C LEU A 235 -1.77 -13.14 -13.50
N ASP A 236 -1.99 -14.07 -14.45
CA ASP A 236 -2.42 -15.46 -14.19
C ASP A 236 -3.66 -15.51 -13.28
N LEU A 237 -4.72 -14.79 -13.66
CA LEU A 237 -5.97 -14.75 -12.89
C LEU A 237 -6.82 -15.99 -13.16
N LYS A 238 -7.20 -16.69 -12.08
CA LYS A 238 -8.06 -17.88 -12.09
C LYS A 238 -9.27 -17.63 -11.24
N THR A 239 -10.46 -17.99 -11.73
CA THR A 239 -11.73 -17.81 -11.02
C THR A 239 -11.63 -18.34 -9.59
N TRP A 240 -12.07 -17.53 -8.64
CA TRP A 240 -12.05 -17.89 -7.23
C TRP A 240 -13.29 -18.70 -6.85
N ARG A 241 -13.10 -19.89 -6.27
CA ARG A 241 -14.16 -20.81 -5.80
C ARG A 241 -15.32 -20.98 -6.76
N ASP A 242 -15.02 -21.35 -8.01
CA ASP A 242 -16.03 -21.60 -9.04
C ASP A 242 -16.99 -20.42 -9.28
N GLY A 243 -16.56 -19.19 -8.96
CA GLY A 243 -17.31 -17.96 -9.20
C GLY A 243 -18.31 -17.61 -8.11
N SER A 244 -18.12 -18.07 -6.87
CA SER A 244 -19.11 -17.84 -5.79
C SER A 244 -19.34 -16.34 -5.46
N LEU A 245 -18.32 -15.50 -5.70
CA LEU A 245 -18.41 -14.04 -5.58
C LEU A 245 -18.68 -13.33 -6.91
N ASP A 246 -18.71 -14.05 -8.03
CA ASP A 246 -18.97 -13.48 -9.34
C ASP A 246 -20.46 -13.10 -9.46
N LEU A 247 -20.73 -12.00 -10.16
CA LEU A 247 -22.07 -11.49 -10.42
C LEU A 247 -22.06 -10.82 -11.79
N GLU A 248 -23.01 -11.18 -12.66
CA GLU A 248 -23.25 -10.45 -13.91
C GLU A 248 -24.73 -10.08 -14.01
N ASP A 249 -24.98 -8.77 -14.07
CA ASP A 249 -26.29 -8.16 -14.34
C ASP A 249 -26.12 -7.11 -15.46
N SER A 250 -27.22 -6.49 -15.87
CA SER A 250 -27.27 -5.47 -16.92
C SER A 250 -26.44 -4.22 -16.62
N ASP A 251 -26.28 -3.84 -15.34
CA ASP A 251 -25.57 -2.64 -14.89
C ASP A 251 -24.39 -2.91 -13.95
N GLN A 252 -24.16 -4.18 -13.57
CA GLN A 252 -23.12 -4.58 -12.62
C GLN A 252 -22.35 -5.82 -13.09
N LEU A 253 -21.04 -5.82 -12.84
CA LEU A 253 -20.17 -6.97 -13.10
C LEU A 253 -19.14 -7.08 -11.99
N CYS A 254 -19.25 -8.13 -11.18
CA CYS A 254 -18.29 -8.49 -10.15
C CYS A 254 -17.55 -9.75 -10.59
N LEU A 255 -16.22 -9.71 -10.57
CA LEU A 255 -15.37 -10.86 -10.85
C LEU A 255 -14.32 -11.00 -9.75
N CYS A 256 -14.11 -12.22 -9.28
CA CYS A 256 -13.14 -12.54 -8.23
C CYS A 256 -12.17 -13.63 -8.69
N TRP A 257 -10.89 -13.40 -8.46
CA TRP A 257 -9.82 -14.28 -8.91
C TRP A 257 -8.81 -14.58 -7.81
N SER A 258 -8.23 -15.78 -7.88
CA SER A 258 -6.91 -16.06 -7.33
C SER A 258 -5.85 -15.55 -8.33
N GLN A 259 -4.84 -14.81 -7.83
CA GLN A 259 -3.81 -14.21 -8.67
C GLN A 259 -2.51 -15.03 -8.62
N GLY A 260 -2.16 -15.67 -9.73
CA GLY A 260 -0.96 -16.52 -9.82
C GLY A 260 0.34 -15.72 -9.71
N LYS A 261 0.40 -14.51 -10.28
CA LYS A 261 1.53 -13.59 -10.08
C LYS A 261 1.43 -12.85 -8.75
N SER A 262 1.63 -13.55 -7.65
CA SER A 262 1.42 -12.99 -6.30
C SER A 262 2.34 -11.81 -5.96
N GLN A 263 3.46 -11.60 -6.65
CA GLN A 263 4.34 -10.45 -6.41
C GLN A 263 3.75 -9.10 -6.85
N ASP A 264 2.82 -9.12 -7.80
CA ASP A 264 2.20 -7.91 -8.36
C ASP A 264 1.12 -7.39 -7.40
N GLY A 265 1.39 -6.24 -6.75
CA GLY A 265 0.46 -5.61 -5.80
C GLY A 265 -0.29 -4.43 -6.42
N ARG A 266 -0.86 -3.57 -5.57
CA ARG A 266 -1.60 -2.37 -6.00
C ARG A 266 -0.79 -1.45 -6.92
N LYS A 267 0.55 -1.40 -6.77
CA LYS A 267 1.44 -0.61 -7.65
C LYS A 267 1.45 -1.12 -9.10
N GLN A 268 1.13 -2.40 -9.33
CA GLN A 268 1.00 -3.00 -10.66
C GLN A 268 -0.47 -3.07 -11.11
N ILE A 269 -1.39 -3.43 -10.21
CA ILE A 269 -2.82 -3.57 -10.51
C ILE A 269 -3.49 -2.22 -10.79
N ALA A 270 -3.18 -1.18 -10.01
CA ALA A 270 -3.83 0.13 -10.18
C ALA A 270 -3.58 0.73 -11.58
N PRO A 271 -2.35 0.77 -12.13
CA PRO A 271 -2.13 1.20 -13.52
C PRO A 271 -2.91 0.40 -14.57
N LEU A 272 -3.03 -0.92 -14.39
CA LEU A 272 -3.79 -1.78 -15.31
C LEU A 272 -5.30 -1.46 -15.27
N LEU A 273 -5.87 -1.37 -14.07
CA LEU A 273 -7.28 -0.96 -13.90
C LEU A 273 -7.52 0.44 -14.47
N ARG A 274 -6.64 1.40 -14.19
CA ARG A 274 -6.74 2.76 -14.70
C ARG A 274 -6.63 2.84 -16.23
N SER A 275 -5.85 1.96 -16.86
CA SER A 275 -5.75 1.87 -18.32
C SER A 275 -6.99 1.20 -18.96
N ALA A 276 -7.68 0.35 -18.19
CA ALA A 276 -8.92 -0.28 -18.59
C ALA A 276 -10.14 0.64 -18.47
N ILE A 277 -10.04 1.74 -17.70
CA ILE A 277 -11.08 2.78 -17.68
C ILE A 277 -11.17 3.43 -19.07
N SER A 278 -12.33 3.30 -19.71
CA SER A 278 -12.64 3.91 -21.00
C SER A 278 -12.50 5.44 -20.90
N ARG A 279 -11.73 6.04 -21.81
CA ARG A 279 -11.73 7.48 -22.04
C ARG A 279 -12.89 7.88 -22.94
#